data_AF-A0A0M6WG00-F1
#
_entry.id   AF-A0A0M6WG00-F1
#
_cell.length_a   1.000
_cell.length_b   1.000
_cell.length_c   1.000
_cell.angle_alpha   90.00
_cell.angle_beta   90.00
_cell.angle_gamma   90.00
#
_symmetry.space_group_name_H-M   'P 1'
#
loop_
_entity.id
_entity.type
_entity.pdbx_description
1 polymer ?
#
loop_
_entity_poly.entity_id
_entity_poly.type
_entity_poly.pdbx_seq_one_letter_code
_entity_poly.pdbx_strand_id
1 'polypeptide(L)' 'MNGNFNTCMGKLKMKHLPHDGRHTFASLMDSAGANDVCIKLIMGHSMKNDTTKGTYTHKTLEELLAEVNKI' A
#
# COMPACT_ATOMS: atom_id res chain seq x y z
N MET A 1 0.69 15.15 15.95
CA MET A 1 -0.33 14.07 15.95
C MET A 1 -1.45 14.46 15.00
N ASN A 2 -1.93 13.53 14.15
CA ASN A 2 -3.06 13.78 13.25
C ASN A 2 -4.38 13.86 14.06
N GLY A 3 -4.76 15.07 14.48
CA GLY A 3 -5.93 15.30 15.35
C GLY A 3 -7.24 14.73 14.81
N ASN A 4 -7.42 14.74 13.48
CA ASN A 4 -8.63 14.21 12.84
C ASN A 4 -8.76 12.70 12.98
N PHE A 5 -7.66 11.95 12.85
CA PHE A 5 -7.69 10.48 12.96
C PHE A 5 -8.02 10.03 14.39
N ASN A 6 -7.36 10.63 15.39
CA ASN A 6 -7.61 10.32 16.80
C ASN A 6 -9.06 10.62 17.19
N THR A 7 -9.64 11.70 16.65
CA THR A 7 -11.06 12.03 16.85
C THR A 7 -11.98 10.94 16.31
N CYS A 8 -11.73 10.44 15.09
CA CYS A 8 -12.50 9.34 14.51
C CYS A 8 -12.36 8.05 15.34
N MET A 9 -11.14 7.70 15.76
CA MET A 9 -10.91 6.51 16.60
C MET A 9 -11.68 6.59 17.92
N GLY A 10 -11.70 7.76 18.56
CA GLY A 10 -12.49 7.98 19.78
C GLY A 10 -13.99 7.82 19.55
N LYS A 11 -14.53 8.40 18.46
CA LYS A 11 -15.96 8.28 18.10
C LYS A 11 -16.37 6.83 17.80
N LEU A 12 -15.51 6.08 17.11
CA LEU A 12 -15.75 4.69 16.72
C LEU A 12 -15.37 3.68 17.81
N LYS A 13 -14.82 4.13 18.95
CA LYS A 13 -14.30 3.28 20.04
C LYS A 13 -13.26 2.26 19.55
N MET A 14 -12.40 2.67 18.62
CA MET A 14 -11.36 1.84 18.05
C MET A 14 -9.97 2.25 18.56
N LYS A 15 -9.00 1.33 18.49
CA LYS A 15 -7.61 1.57 18.86
C LYS A 15 -6.68 1.20 17.71
N HIS A 16 -6.76 1.96 16.63
CA HIS A 16 -5.89 1.82 15.46
C HIS A 16 -4.89 2.98 15.37
N LEU A 17 -3.87 2.77 14.55
CA LEU A 17 -2.88 3.78 14.18
C LEU A 17 -3.07 4.16 12.70
N PRO A 18 -2.70 5.38 12.28
CA PRO A 18 -2.86 5.80 10.89
C PRO A 18 -2.17 4.87 9.87
N HIS A 19 -1.11 4.16 10.28
CA HIS A 19 -0.38 3.23 9.42
C HIS A 19 -1.07 1.87 9.24
N ASP A 20 -2.06 1.52 10.05
CA ASP A 20 -2.73 0.21 10.02
C ASP A 20 -3.37 -0.06 8.64
N GLY A 21 -3.90 0.99 7.99
CA GLY A 21 -4.45 0.88 6.64
C GLY A 21 -3.40 0.47 5.61
N ARG A 22 -2.16 0.97 5.74
CA ARG A 22 -1.06 0.60 4.84
C ARG A 22 -0.57 -0.83 5.07
N HIS A 23 -0.52 -1.27 6.33
CA HIS A 23 -0.24 -2.67 6.65
C HIS A 23 -1.32 -3.60 6.09
N THR A 24 -2.59 -3.26 6.32
CA THR A 24 -3.73 -4.05 5.84
C THR A 24 -3.72 -4.15 4.32
N PHE A 25 -3.53 -3.03 3.61
CA PHE A 25 -3.41 -3.01 2.16
C PHE A 25 -2.28 -3.93 1.65
N ALA A 26 -1.07 -3.82 2.23
CA ALA A 26 0.06 -4.65 1.82
C ALA A 26 -0.22 -6.15 2.01
N SER A 27 -0.79 -6.54 3.15
CA SER A 27 -1.14 -7.93 3.45
C SER A 27 -2.23 -8.49 2.54
N LEU A 28 -3.27 -7.69 2.23
CA LEU A 28 -4.35 -8.10 1.33
C LEU A 28 -3.86 -8.29 -0.10
N MET A 29 -3.05 -7.35 -0.60
CA MET A 29 -2.46 -7.43 -1.93
C MET A 29 -1.53 -8.64 -2.08
N ASP A 30 -0.68 -8.89 -1.08
CA ASP A 30 0.17 -10.08 -1.03
C ASP A 30 -0.66 -11.37 -1.04
N SER A 31 -1.71 -11.43 -0.22
CA SER A 31 -2.65 -12.57 -0.18
C SER A 31 -3.38 -12.78 -1.50
N ALA A 32 -3.66 -11.71 -2.25
CA ALA A 32 -4.27 -11.75 -3.57
C ALA A 32 -3.27 -12.12 -4.70
N GLY A 33 -2.01 -12.40 -4.36
CA GLY A 33 -0.96 -12.70 -5.33
C GLY A 33 -0.64 -11.51 -6.23
N ALA A 34 -0.76 -10.29 -5.70
CA ALA A 34 -0.42 -9.10 -6.45
C ALA A 34 1.09 -8.99 -6.67
N ASN A 35 1.47 -8.34 -7.76
CA ASN A 35 2.88 -8.16 -8.11
C ASN A 35 3.58 -7.24 -7.10
N ASP A 36 4.64 -7.71 -6.44
CA ASP A 36 5.40 -6.95 -5.42
C ASP A 36 5.89 -5.56 -5.90
N VAL A 37 6.26 -5.42 -7.19
CA VAL A 37 6.63 -4.11 -7.76
C VAL A 37 5.43 -3.17 -7.74
N CYS A 38 4.26 -3.65 -8.18
CA CYS A 38 3.04 -2.87 -8.16
C CYS A 38 2.66 -2.47 -6.74
N ILE A 39 2.67 -3.41 -5.78
CA ILE A 39 2.34 -3.13 -4.37
C ILE A 39 3.22 -1.98 -3.84
N LYS A 40 4.54 -2.06 -4.03
CA LYS A 40 5.48 -1.02 -3.59
C LYS A 40 5.25 0.31 -4.28
N LEU A 41 5.00 0.34 -5.59
CA LEU A 41 4.73 1.57 -6.34
C LEU A 41 3.43 2.23 -5.87
N ILE A 42 2.34 1.48 -5.71
CA ILE A 42 1.05 1.98 -5.22
C ILE A 42 1.17 2.57 -3.82
N MET A 43 1.94 1.90 -2.94
CA MET A 43 2.20 2.38 -1.59
C MET A 43 3.22 3.54 -1.52
N GLY A 44 3.78 3.98 -2.65
CA GLY A 44 4.81 5.02 -2.70
C GLY A 44 6.13 4.63 -2.02
N HIS A 45 6.45 3.33 -1.96
CA HIS A 45 7.72 2.86 -1.42
C HIS A 45 8.88 3.13 -2.37
N SER A 46 10.03 3.49 -1.80
CA SER A 46 11.26 3.68 -2.57
C SER A 46 11.85 2.35 -3.04
N MET A 47 12.24 2.29 -4.31
CA MET A 47 12.95 1.15 -4.91
C MET A 47 14.48 1.33 -4.94
N LYS A 48 15.02 2.33 -4.24
CA LYS A 48 16.46 2.68 -4.31
C LYS A 48 17.42 1.52 -4.01
N ASN A 49 16.98 0.55 -3.20
CA ASN A 49 17.78 -0.60 -2.79
C ASN A 49 17.56 -1.86 -3.66
N ASP A 50 16.70 -1.78 -4.68
CA ASP A 50 16.43 -2.89 -5.61
C ASP A 50 16.69 -2.39 -7.03
N THR A 51 17.94 -2.50 -7.48
CA THR A 51 18.36 -2.00 -8.80
C THR A 51 17.57 -2.67 -9.93
N THR A 52 17.27 -3.97 -9.81
CA THR A 52 16.51 -4.68 -10.85
C THR A 52 15.09 -4.14 -10.97
N LYS A 53 14.35 -4.07 -9.86
CA LYS A 53 12.95 -3.59 -9.88
C LYS A 53 12.86 -2.08 -10.10
N GLY A 54 13.81 -1.32 -9.57
CA GLY A 54 13.83 0.14 -9.65
C GLY A 54 14.32 0.70 -10.98
N THR A 55 15.18 -0.02 -11.71
CA THR A 55 15.75 0.46 -12.98
C THR A 55 15.13 -0.24 -14.20
N TYR A 56 14.82 -1.53 -14.12
CA TYR A 56 14.45 -2.32 -15.29
C TYR A 56 13.01 -2.80 -15.30
N THR A 57 12.33 -2.81 -14.16
CA THR A 57 10.93 -3.25 -14.08
C THR A 57 10.00 -2.05 -14.11
N HIS A 58 9.52 -1.73 -15.31
CA HIS A 58 8.51 -0.69 -15.50
C HIS A 58 7.10 -1.28 -15.38
N LYS A 59 6.19 -0.49 -14.79
CA LYS A 59 4.77 -0.81 -14.69
C LYS A 59 3.94 0.30 -15.31
N THR A 60 2.98 -0.05 -16.15
CA THR A 60 2.02 0.92 -16.69
C THR A 60 0.93 1.25 -15.67
N LEU A 61 0.19 2.34 -15.89
CA LEU A 61 -0.93 2.69 -15.02
C LEU A 61 -2.03 1.62 -15.06
N GLU A 62 -2.25 0.99 -16.22
CA GLU A 62 -3.21 -0.09 -16.39
C GLU A 62 -2.81 -1.34 -15.59
N GLU A 63 -1.51 -1.68 -15.56
CA GLU A 63 -1.02 -2.76 -14.71
C GLU A 63 -1.22 -2.44 -13.23
N LEU A 64 -0.90 -1.21 -12.79
CA LEU A 64 -1.13 -0.80 -11.40
C LEU A 64 -2.62 -0.87 -11.02
N LEU A 65 -3.50 -0.39 -11.90
CA LEU A 65 -4.94 -0.44 -11.71
C LEU A 65 -5.47 -1.87 -11.65
N ALA A 66 -5.03 -2.73 -12.58
CA ALA A 66 -5.42 -4.13 -12.60
C ALA A 66 -5.00 -4.86 -11.32
N GLU A 67 -3.82 -4.55 -10.79
CA GLU A 67 -3.35 -5.12 -9.53
C GLU A 67 -4.14 -4.61 -8.32
N VAL A 68 -4.41 -3.29 -8.23
CA VAL A 68 -5.25 -2.73 -7.14
C VAL A 68 -6.64 -3.36 -7.11
N ASN A 69 -7.23 -3.62 -8.28
CA ASN A 69 -8.58 -4.20 -8.40
C ASN A 69 -8.65 -5.69 -8.01
N LYS A 70 -7.56 -6.31 -7.57
CA LYS A 70 -7.60 -7.66 -7.02
C LYS A 70 -8.23 -7.73 -5.62
N ILE A 71 -8.41 -6.58 -4.95
CA ILE A 71 -9.01 -6.45 -3.61
C ILE A 71 -10.16 -5.46 -3.59
#